data_AF-A0AA36IIJ6-F1
#
_entry.id   AF-A0AA36IIJ6-F1
#
_cell.length_a   1.000
_cell.length_b   1.000
_cell.length_c   1.000
_cell.angle_alpha   90.00
_cell.angle_beta   90.00
_cell.angle_gamma   90.00
#
_symmetry.space_group_name_H-M   'P 1'
#
loop_
_entity.id
_entity.type
_entity.pdbx_description
1 polymer ?
#
loop_
_entity_poly.entity_id
_entity_poly.type
_entity_poly.pdbx_seq_one_letter_code
_entity_poly.pdbx_strand_id
1 'polypeptide(L)'
;MRTNAVVLLQAMHTEAAEPVAAALSSLPPDALSQINFVACDNPSNFLKERLHEVCPNLQMVSLDPVHLAFAWEYSTWKKRTAGSRALRAVLSKLSQRDPARGADAWGEVYHGSSAFELTAAEEVYRDNIRHSSMPIQTARRILKDMDYSTPFAQRLHFIQALAALSAAHADEASKIAPGPNRKVRELLWGAASADRLEWYLNNTRARHCMKSSHHSMLHVGTSSNEALHREINAWFRETQQIHQATLKLKLFILQHAKLLSHNAAMYHHTSSQHSQATVLARAASLPAWTLQQWRAWCPEKTLGTIPPKADLPLHRERQSQQEKVRTAESQGSRQGKLTGKVKRTPFSLERRQGLRRGGVRPTIHKRPAAAEKTSRGACSS
;
A
#
# COMPACT_ATOMS: atom_id res chain seq x y z
N MET A 1 13.02 1.89 -2.86
CA MET A 1 13.19 2.48 -1.51
C MET A 1 11.99 2.08 -0.65
N ARG A 2 12.20 1.58 0.59
CA ARG A 2 11.10 1.08 1.47
C ARG A 2 10.55 2.13 2.45
N THR A 3 11.04 3.36 2.39
CA THR A 3 10.66 4.46 3.27
C THR A 3 10.07 5.59 2.45
N ASN A 4 8.82 5.96 2.72
CA ASN A 4 8.18 7.13 2.09
C ASN A 4 8.38 8.35 2.99
N ALA A 5 8.73 9.49 2.40
CA ALA A 5 8.74 10.76 3.11
C ALA A 5 7.29 11.23 3.33
N VAL A 6 7.01 11.78 4.51
CA VAL A 6 5.79 12.52 4.79
C VAL A 6 6.24 13.90 5.26
N VAL A 7 6.12 14.89 4.37
CA VAL A 7 6.60 16.25 4.63
C VAL A 7 5.59 17.03 5.46
N LEU A 8 4.30 16.74 5.29
CA LEU A 8 3.18 17.31 6.04
C LEU A 8 2.15 16.23 6.34
N LEU A 9 1.67 16.17 7.58
CA LEU A 9 0.53 15.34 8.00
C LEU A 9 -0.35 16.14 8.96
N GLN A 10 -1.48 16.62 8.47
CA GLN A 10 -2.36 17.52 9.21
C GLN A 10 -3.80 17.00 9.26
N ALA A 11 -4.42 17.08 10.43
CA ALA A 11 -5.86 16.83 10.56
C ALA A 11 -6.63 18.03 10.01
N MET A 12 -7.57 17.76 9.11
CA MET A 12 -8.45 18.76 8.52
C MET A 12 -9.91 18.32 8.67
N HIS A 13 -10.82 19.29 8.76
CA HIS A 13 -12.26 19.02 8.87
C HIS A 13 -12.94 18.78 7.52
N THR A 14 -12.28 19.19 6.43
CA THR A 14 -12.80 19.16 5.06
C THR A 14 -11.62 19.13 4.08
N GLU A 15 -11.86 18.56 2.90
CA GLU A 15 -10.93 18.51 1.76
C GLU A 15 -11.21 19.64 0.75
N ALA A 16 -11.92 20.69 1.17
CA ALA A 16 -12.13 21.88 0.36
C ALA A 16 -10.80 22.58 0.02
N ALA A 17 -10.82 23.38 -1.04
CA ALA A 17 -9.61 23.96 -1.62
C ALA A 17 -8.85 24.89 -0.65
N GLU A 18 -9.57 25.74 0.08
CA GLU A 18 -8.99 26.74 0.98
C GLU A 18 -8.36 26.09 2.22
N PRO A 19 -9.03 25.14 2.92
CA PRO A 19 -8.39 24.38 4.00
C PRO A 19 -7.14 23.62 3.56
N VAL A 20 -7.14 23.03 2.35
CA VAL A 20 -5.98 22.31 1.82
C VAL A 20 -4.82 23.28 1.54
N ALA A 21 -5.10 24.42 0.90
CA ALA A 21 -4.08 25.45 0.66
C ALA A 21 -3.52 26.01 1.97
N ALA A 22 -4.37 26.31 2.95
CA ALA A 22 -3.97 26.79 4.26
C ALA A 22 -3.10 25.77 5.02
N ALA A 23 -3.40 24.47 4.91
CA ALA A 23 -2.58 23.42 5.47
C ALA A 23 -1.19 23.39 4.81
N LEU A 24 -1.12 23.49 3.48
CA LEU A 24 0.17 23.53 2.76
C LEU A 24 1.01 24.75 3.13
N SER A 25 0.40 25.92 3.36
CA SER A 25 1.10 27.14 3.80
C SER A 25 1.87 27.00 5.12
N SER A 26 1.67 25.92 5.88
CA SER A 26 2.49 25.61 7.05
C SER A 26 3.92 25.14 6.69
N LEU A 27 4.15 24.78 5.43
CA LEU A 27 5.47 24.41 4.93
C LEU A 27 6.36 25.64 4.70
N PRO A 28 7.69 25.50 4.80
CA PRO A 28 8.61 26.59 4.47
C PRO A 28 8.42 27.09 3.02
N PRO A 29 8.59 28.39 2.75
CA PRO A 29 8.48 28.95 1.40
C PRO A 29 9.34 28.23 0.35
N ASP A 30 10.56 27.83 0.72
CA ASP A 30 11.47 27.09 -0.14
C ASP A 30 10.95 25.69 -0.49
N ALA A 31 10.16 25.07 0.39
CA ALA A 31 9.52 23.79 0.10
C ALA A 31 8.31 23.99 -0.82
N LEU A 32 7.52 25.05 -0.59
CA LEU A 32 6.36 25.40 -1.42
C LEU A 32 6.75 25.72 -2.87
N SER A 33 7.88 26.42 -3.06
CA SER A 33 8.40 26.72 -4.39
C SER A 33 8.92 25.48 -5.13
N GLN A 34 9.15 24.35 -4.45
CA GLN A 34 9.55 23.09 -5.11
C GLN A 34 8.35 22.27 -5.63
N ILE A 35 7.12 22.61 -5.22
CA ILE A 35 5.93 21.87 -5.62
C ILE A 35 5.52 22.28 -7.04
N ASN A 36 5.78 21.39 -7.99
CA ASN A 36 5.44 21.60 -9.41
C ASN A 36 4.18 20.85 -9.84
N PHE A 37 3.87 19.72 -9.19
CA PHE A 37 2.79 18.81 -9.59
C PHE A 37 2.05 18.29 -8.36
N VAL A 38 0.73 18.31 -8.41
CA VAL A 38 -0.14 17.74 -7.36
C VAL A 38 -1.05 16.68 -7.97
N ALA A 39 -1.21 15.56 -7.28
CA ALA A 39 -2.20 14.54 -7.61
C ALA A 39 -3.22 14.47 -6.47
N CYS A 40 -4.51 14.52 -6.80
CA CYS A 40 -5.61 14.45 -5.83
C CYS A 40 -6.82 13.70 -6.40
N ASP A 41 -7.80 13.44 -5.55
CA ASP A 41 -8.92 12.55 -5.88
C ASP A 41 -10.09 13.30 -6.53
N ASN A 42 -10.13 14.62 -6.31
CA ASN A 42 -11.15 15.50 -6.83
C ASN A 42 -10.52 16.83 -7.28
N PRO A 43 -9.75 16.82 -8.38
CA PRO A 43 -9.16 18.04 -8.92
C PRO A 43 -10.24 18.96 -9.47
N SER A 44 -10.00 20.26 -9.32
CA SER A 44 -10.85 21.30 -9.90
C SER A 44 -9.99 22.51 -10.24
N ASN A 45 -10.51 23.37 -11.11
CA ASN A 45 -9.87 24.66 -11.40
C ASN A 45 -9.72 25.48 -10.12
N PHE A 46 -10.79 25.56 -9.31
CA PHE A 46 -10.78 26.27 -8.03
C PHE A 46 -9.69 25.76 -7.07
N LEU A 47 -9.54 24.44 -6.94
CA LEU A 47 -8.45 23.84 -6.14
C LEU A 47 -7.08 24.25 -6.68
N LYS A 48 -6.88 24.17 -8.01
CA LYS A 48 -5.62 24.58 -8.64
C LYS A 48 -5.29 26.04 -8.32
N GLU A 49 -6.26 26.95 -8.45
CA GLU A 49 -6.06 28.38 -8.17
C GLU A 49 -5.65 28.62 -6.72
N ARG A 50 -6.36 28.04 -5.75
CA ARG A 50 -6.00 28.14 -4.33
C ARG A 50 -4.61 27.55 -4.03
N LEU A 51 -4.25 26.43 -4.67
CA LEU A 51 -2.93 25.82 -4.51
C LEU A 51 -1.82 26.68 -5.14
N HIS A 52 -2.09 27.36 -6.25
CA HIS A 52 -1.11 28.22 -6.92
C HIS A 52 -0.79 29.48 -6.10
N GLU A 53 -1.74 29.99 -5.31
CA GLU A 53 -1.50 31.10 -4.38
C GLU A 53 -0.41 30.78 -3.35
N VAL A 54 -0.26 29.51 -2.98
CA VAL A 54 0.69 29.05 -1.95
C VAL A 54 1.90 28.31 -2.54
N CYS A 55 1.75 27.68 -3.71
CA CYS A 55 2.81 26.98 -4.45
C CYS A 55 3.09 27.74 -5.76
N PRO A 56 4.02 28.72 -5.78
CA PRO A 56 4.18 29.63 -6.92
C PRO A 56 4.66 28.96 -8.21
N ASN A 57 5.29 27.78 -8.09
CA ASN A 57 5.79 27.01 -9.24
C ASN A 57 4.84 25.85 -9.63
N LEU A 58 3.61 25.81 -9.10
CA LEU A 58 2.65 24.77 -9.42
C LEU A 58 2.23 24.84 -10.88
N GLN A 59 2.63 23.82 -11.65
CA GLN A 59 2.31 23.71 -13.07
C GLN A 59 0.99 22.98 -13.29
N MET A 60 0.75 21.90 -12.56
CA MET A 60 -0.36 20.99 -12.85
C MET A 60 -0.98 20.35 -11.61
N VAL A 61 -2.30 20.15 -11.68
CA VAL A 61 -3.05 19.25 -10.81
C VAL A 61 -3.56 18.08 -11.67
N SER A 62 -3.51 16.87 -11.13
CA SER A 62 -3.93 15.63 -11.81
C SER A 62 -4.87 14.82 -10.94
N LEU A 63 -5.76 14.06 -11.59
CA LEU A 63 -6.60 13.07 -10.91
C LEU A 63 -5.79 11.79 -10.68
N ASP A 64 -5.80 11.28 -9.45
CA ASP A 64 -5.15 10.01 -9.18
C ASP A 64 -5.90 8.83 -9.84
N PRO A 65 -5.26 8.09 -10.76
CA PRO A 65 -5.87 6.94 -11.41
C PRO A 65 -6.30 5.83 -10.44
N VAL A 66 -5.61 5.65 -9.32
CA VAL A 66 -5.80 4.47 -8.45
C VAL A 66 -7.17 4.46 -7.75
N HIS A 67 -7.76 5.61 -7.47
CA HIS A 67 -9.06 5.73 -6.79
C HIS A 67 -10.20 5.01 -7.49
N LEU A 68 -10.21 4.98 -8.83
CA LEU A 68 -11.22 4.26 -9.59
C LEU A 68 -11.16 2.74 -9.32
N ALA A 69 -9.97 2.18 -9.15
CA ALA A 69 -9.81 0.77 -8.79
C ALA A 69 -10.27 0.48 -7.36
N PHE A 70 -10.12 1.42 -6.42
CA PHE A 70 -10.63 1.23 -5.06
C PHE A 70 -12.14 1.17 -5.03
N ALA A 71 -12.83 2.05 -5.75
CA ALA A 71 -14.29 2.00 -5.85
C ALA A 71 -14.78 0.63 -6.40
N TRP A 72 -14.06 0.07 -7.37
CA TRP A 72 -14.31 -1.30 -7.84
C TRP A 72 -14.09 -2.36 -6.74
N GLU A 73 -12.96 -2.32 -6.04
CA GLU A 73 -12.64 -3.28 -4.98
C GLU A 73 -13.62 -3.19 -3.81
N TYR A 74 -14.11 -2.00 -3.47
CA TYR A 74 -15.16 -1.82 -2.47
C TYR A 74 -16.46 -2.54 -2.84
N SER A 75 -16.85 -2.56 -4.13
CA SER A 75 -18.02 -3.33 -4.61
C SER A 75 -17.87 -4.85 -4.46
N THR A 76 -16.65 -5.34 -4.19
CA THR A 76 -16.31 -6.76 -4.06
C THR A 76 -15.73 -7.11 -2.69
N TRP A 77 -16.17 -6.40 -1.65
CA TRP A 77 -15.73 -6.59 -0.25
C TRP A 77 -14.21 -6.42 -0.07
N LYS A 78 -13.65 -5.40 -0.74
CA LYS A 78 -12.21 -5.06 -0.71
C LYS A 78 -11.30 -6.18 -1.24
N LYS A 79 -11.83 -7.05 -2.12
CA LYS A 79 -11.04 -8.12 -2.76
C LYS A 79 -10.45 -7.65 -4.09
N ARG A 80 -9.20 -8.07 -4.36
CA ARG A 80 -8.59 -7.94 -5.68
C ARG A 80 -9.07 -9.07 -6.59
N THR A 81 -10.09 -8.78 -7.40
CA THR A 81 -10.69 -9.72 -8.35
C THR A 81 -9.92 -9.76 -9.68
N ALA A 82 -10.41 -10.52 -10.66
CA ALA A 82 -9.86 -10.45 -12.01
C ALA A 82 -10.13 -9.07 -12.64
N GLY A 83 -11.37 -8.56 -12.51
CA GLY A 83 -11.75 -7.25 -13.04
C GLY A 83 -10.96 -6.10 -12.44
N SER A 84 -10.83 -6.03 -11.12
CA SER A 84 -10.08 -4.94 -10.48
C SER A 84 -8.57 -5.00 -10.76
N ARG A 85 -7.99 -6.20 -10.92
CA ARG A 85 -6.59 -6.34 -11.37
C ARG A 85 -6.40 -5.85 -12.82
N ALA A 86 -7.32 -6.19 -13.72
CA ALA A 86 -7.29 -5.70 -15.09
C ALA A 86 -7.45 -4.17 -15.14
N LEU A 87 -8.37 -3.61 -14.34
CA LEU A 87 -8.51 -2.16 -14.21
C LEU A 87 -7.23 -1.49 -13.69
N ARG A 88 -6.58 -2.04 -12.66
CA ARG A 88 -5.28 -1.53 -12.19
C ARG A 88 -4.20 -1.56 -13.26
N ALA A 89 -4.16 -2.61 -14.08
CA ALA A 89 -3.23 -2.70 -15.21
C ALA A 89 -3.51 -1.61 -16.25
N VAL A 90 -4.78 -1.42 -16.63
CA VAL A 90 -5.21 -0.34 -17.53
C VAL A 90 -4.83 1.04 -16.97
N LEU A 91 -5.18 1.31 -15.71
CA LEU A 91 -4.88 2.58 -15.03
C LEU A 91 -3.38 2.82 -14.86
N SER A 92 -2.55 1.77 -14.82
CA SER A 92 -1.10 1.93 -14.74
C SER A 92 -0.52 2.65 -15.96
N LYS A 93 -1.16 2.52 -17.14
CA LYS A 93 -0.77 3.25 -18.36
C LYS A 93 -0.83 4.76 -18.19
N LEU A 94 -1.75 5.29 -17.37
CA LEU A 94 -1.82 6.73 -17.08
C LEU A 94 -0.60 7.23 -16.29
N SER A 95 0.19 6.33 -15.70
CA SER A 95 1.43 6.63 -14.97
C SER A 95 2.70 6.24 -15.73
N GLN A 96 2.58 5.74 -16.97
CA GLN A 96 3.74 5.40 -17.79
C GLN A 96 4.33 6.63 -18.48
N ARG A 97 5.57 6.48 -18.94
CA ARG A 97 6.29 7.48 -19.73
C ARG A 97 6.81 6.83 -21.01
N ASP A 98 6.62 7.51 -22.12
CA ASP A 98 7.27 7.19 -23.38
C ASP A 98 8.64 7.91 -23.43
N PRO A 99 9.77 7.19 -23.40
CA PRO A 99 11.09 7.82 -23.47
C PRO A 99 11.40 8.42 -24.85
N ALA A 100 10.67 8.03 -25.90
CA ALA A 100 10.91 8.48 -27.27
C ALA A 100 10.20 9.81 -27.60
N ARG A 101 9.29 10.28 -26.73
CA ARG A 101 8.48 11.49 -26.95
C ARG A 101 8.74 12.53 -25.87
N GLY A 102 8.88 13.79 -26.29
CA GLY A 102 8.97 14.95 -25.40
C GLY A 102 7.62 15.31 -24.78
N ALA A 103 7.62 16.33 -23.91
CA ALA A 103 6.40 16.83 -23.26
C ALA A 103 5.38 17.43 -24.25
N ASP A 104 5.88 18.01 -25.33
CA ASP A 104 5.12 18.60 -26.44
C ASP A 104 4.18 17.61 -27.15
N ALA A 105 4.52 16.33 -27.14
CA ALA A 105 3.72 15.28 -27.78
C ALA A 105 2.43 14.89 -27.02
N TRP A 106 2.20 15.43 -25.81
CA TRP A 106 1.10 15.02 -24.91
C TRP A 106 -0.02 16.04 -24.78
N GLY A 107 0.00 17.07 -25.63
CA GLY A 107 -0.98 18.15 -25.65
C GLY A 107 -0.85 19.11 -24.46
N GLU A 108 -1.71 20.12 -24.46
CA GLU A 108 -1.69 21.16 -23.44
C GLU A 108 -2.17 20.66 -22.07
N VAL A 109 -1.71 21.33 -21.02
CA VAL A 109 -2.16 21.06 -19.66
C VAL A 109 -3.62 21.42 -19.51
N TYR A 110 -4.41 20.49 -19.00
CA TYR A 110 -5.79 20.79 -18.65
C TYR A 110 -5.87 21.51 -17.30
N HIS A 111 -6.57 22.63 -17.26
CA HIS A 111 -6.69 23.46 -16.06
C HIS A 111 -8.10 23.49 -15.47
N GLY A 112 -9.00 22.62 -15.93
CA GLY A 112 -10.40 22.63 -15.50
C GLY A 112 -11.26 23.66 -16.25
N SER A 113 -10.80 24.15 -17.39
CA SER A 113 -11.65 24.80 -18.39
C SER A 113 -12.61 23.79 -19.03
N SER A 114 -13.53 24.20 -19.88
CA SER A 114 -14.35 23.25 -20.64
C SER A 114 -13.45 22.33 -21.47
N ALA A 115 -13.45 21.02 -21.20
CA ALA A 115 -12.72 20.08 -22.05
C ALA A 115 -13.37 20.01 -23.44
N PHE A 116 -12.58 19.63 -24.44
CA PHE A 116 -13.14 19.32 -25.76
C PHE A 116 -14.17 18.21 -25.65
N GLU A 117 -15.30 18.41 -26.34
CA GLU A 117 -16.38 17.43 -26.43
C GLU A 117 -15.86 16.06 -26.89
N LEU A 118 -16.57 15.02 -26.52
CA LEU A 118 -16.25 13.67 -26.96
C LEU A 118 -16.52 13.56 -28.47
N THR A 119 -15.55 13.02 -29.21
CA THR A 119 -15.76 12.68 -30.61
C THR A 119 -16.81 11.57 -30.74
N ALA A 120 -17.40 11.44 -31.93
CA ALA A 120 -18.40 10.38 -32.16
C ALA A 120 -17.88 8.97 -31.83
N ALA A 121 -16.61 8.68 -32.13
CA ALA A 121 -15.98 7.41 -31.78
C ALA A 121 -15.83 7.20 -30.26
N GLU A 122 -15.50 8.28 -29.53
CA GLU A 122 -15.42 8.25 -28.07
C GLU A 122 -16.78 8.02 -27.42
N GLU A 123 -17.83 8.69 -27.90
CA GLU A 123 -19.20 8.47 -27.40
C GLU A 123 -19.68 7.04 -27.64
N VAL A 124 -19.38 6.44 -28.79
CA VAL A 124 -19.71 5.03 -29.05
C VAL A 124 -19.10 4.09 -28.00
N TYR A 125 -17.81 4.26 -27.65
CA TYR A 125 -17.21 3.43 -26.61
C TYR A 125 -17.73 3.78 -25.22
N ARG A 126 -18.05 5.04 -24.96
CA ARG A 126 -18.64 5.46 -23.70
C ARG A 126 -20.04 4.86 -23.50
N ASP A 127 -20.86 4.80 -24.54
CA ASP A 127 -22.14 4.08 -24.52
C ASP A 127 -21.97 2.58 -24.30
N ASN A 128 -20.92 1.99 -24.88
CA ASN A 128 -20.56 0.60 -24.60
C ASN A 128 -20.21 0.36 -23.13
N ILE A 129 -19.61 1.33 -22.42
CA ILE A 129 -19.38 1.23 -20.98
C ILE A 129 -20.72 1.16 -20.23
N ARG A 130 -21.66 2.06 -20.58
CA ARG A 130 -22.95 2.23 -19.90
C ARG A 130 -23.79 0.95 -19.93
N HIS A 131 -23.80 0.28 -21.09
CA HIS A 131 -24.59 -0.93 -21.31
C HIS A 131 -23.78 -2.23 -21.19
N SER A 132 -22.46 -2.14 -21.02
CA SER A 132 -21.54 -3.29 -21.11
C SER A 132 -21.71 -4.06 -22.43
N SER A 133 -22.02 -3.35 -23.53
CA SER A 133 -22.48 -3.91 -24.80
C SER A 133 -21.37 -4.27 -25.80
N MET A 134 -20.10 -3.97 -25.48
CA MET A 134 -18.99 -4.38 -26.34
C MET A 134 -18.95 -5.92 -26.47
N PRO A 135 -18.82 -6.48 -27.68
CA PRO A 135 -18.71 -7.92 -27.86
C PRO A 135 -17.57 -8.52 -27.03
N ILE A 136 -17.85 -9.57 -26.26
CA ILE A 136 -16.92 -10.11 -25.25
C ILE A 136 -15.58 -10.58 -25.85
N GLN A 137 -15.60 -11.10 -27.08
CA GLN A 137 -14.38 -11.52 -27.79
C GLN A 137 -13.51 -10.31 -28.13
N THR A 138 -14.12 -9.22 -28.61
CA THR A 138 -13.45 -7.94 -28.87
C THR A 138 -12.87 -7.35 -27.58
N ALA A 139 -13.65 -7.34 -26.50
CA ALA A 139 -13.22 -6.84 -25.20
C ALA A 139 -12.00 -7.60 -24.67
N ARG A 140 -12.04 -8.94 -24.69
CA ARG A 140 -10.92 -9.78 -24.26
C ARG A 140 -9.68 -9.59 -25.13
N ARG A 141 -9.85 -9.44 -26.45
CA ARG A 141 -8.74 -9.15 -27.38
C ARG A 141 -8.08 -7.81 -27.04
N ILE A 142 -8.86 -6.74 -26.88
CA ILE A 142 -8.34 -5.41 -26.52
C ILE A 142 -7.52 -5.48 -25.23
N LEU A 143 -8.02 -6.15 -24.18
CA LEU A 143 -7.30 -6.26 -22.91
C LEU A 143 -6.05 -7.15 -23.02
N LYS A 144 -6.08 -8.20 -23.84
CA LYS A 144 -4.95 -9.11 -24.03
C LYS A 144 -3.82 -8.49 -24.84
N ASP A 145 -4.16 -7.76 -25.90
CA ASP A 145 -3.20 -7.20 -26.86
C ASP A 145 -2.65 -5.83 -26.40
N MET A 146 -3.19 -5.28 -25.32
CA MET A 146 -2.74 -4.01 -24.75
C MET A 146 -1.35 -4.12 -24.14
N ASP A 147 -0.43 -3.32 -24.66
CA ASP A 147 0.85 -3.10 -23.99
C ASP A 147 0.67 -2.17 -22.79
N TYR A 148 0.88 -2.68 -21.57
CA TYR A 148 0.74 -1.91 -20.33
C TYR A 148 1.97 -1.05 -19.97
N SER A 149 3.07 -1.18 -20.72
CA SER A 149 4.30 -0.42 -20.49
C SER A 149 4.31 0.96 -21.15
N THR A 150 3.44 1.17 -22.14
CA THR A 150 3.29 2.46 -22.82
C THR A 150 2.16 3.29 -22.21
N PRO A 151 2.24 4.63 -22.25
CA PRO A 151 1.13 5.51 -21.87
C PRO A 151 -0.03 5.49 -22.89
N PHE A 152 -1.17 6.05 -22.50
CA PHE A 152 -2.29 6.29 -23.44
C PHE A 152 -2.00 7.55 -24.26
N ALA A 153 -1.72 7.38 -25.56
CA ALA A 153 -1.48 8.50 -26.48
C ALA A 153 -2.76 9.27 -26.85
N GLN A 154 -3.93 8.63 -26.74
CA GLN A 154 -5.21 9.19 -27.14
C GLN A 154 -6.29 8.85 -26.12
N ARG A 155 -7.21 9.82 -25.92
CA ARG A 155 -8.40 9.69 -25.08
C ARG A 155 -9.24 8.46 -25.45
N LEU A 156 -9.46 8.26 -26.76
CA LEU A 156 -10.19 7.13 -27.33
C LEU A 156 -9.69 5.77 -26.80
N HIS A 157 -8.37 5.56 -26.76
CA HIS A 157 -7.81 4.28 -26.29
C HIS A 157 -8.09 4.02 -24.81
N PHE A 158 -8.12 5.06 -23.98
CA PHE A 158 -8.51 4.91 -22.58
C PHE A 158 -9.99 4.57 -22.44
N ILE A 159 -10.88 5.26 -23.15
CA ILE A 159 -12.33 4.99 -23.14
C ILE A 159 -12.61 3.56 -23.66
N GLN A 160 -11.95 3.17 -24.74
CA GLN A 160 -12.04 1.82 -25.31
C GLN A 160 -11.59 0.75 -24.30
N ALA A 161 -10.51 1.00 -23.55
CA ALA A 161 -10.06 0.10 -22.48
C ALA A 161 -11.10 -0.05 -21.37
N LEU A 162 -11.73 1.04 -20.94
CA LEU A 162 -12.81 1.00 -19.94
C LEU A 162 -14.05 0.26 -20.46
N ALA A 163 -14.40 0.43 -21.73
CA ALA A 163 -15.49 -0.29 -22.37
C ALA A 163 -15.21 -1.80 -22.43
N ALA A 164 -13.98 -2.18 -22.78
CA ALA A 164 -13.53 -3.56 -22.76
C ALA A 164 -13.57 -4.17 -21.35
N LEU A 165 -13.16 -3.42 -20.32
CA LEU A 165 -13.28 -3.86 -18.92
C LEU A 165 -14.73 -4.09 -18.50
N SER A 166 -15.62 -3.15 -18.82
CA SER A 166 -17.05 -3.23 -18.50
C SER A 166 -17.70 -4.48 -19.11
N ALA A 167 -17.36 -4.81 -20.35
CA ALA A 167 -17.90 -6.00 -21.04
C ALA A 167 -17.23 -7.31 -20.60
N ALA A 168 -15.90 -7.35 -20.47
CA ALA A 168 -15.18 -8.57 -20.10
C ALA A 168 -15.47 -9.03 -18.66
N HIS A 169 -15.86 -8.10 -17.78
CA HIS A 169 -16.17 -8.34 -16.37
C HIS A 169 -17.57 -7.80 -16.01
N ALA A 170 -18.56 -8.00 -16.87
CA ALA A 170 -19.92 -7.47 -16.70
C ALA A 170 -20.56 -7.81 -15.35
N ASP A 171 -20.33 -9.02 -14.83
CA ASP A 171 -20.84 -9.45 -13.52
C ASP A 171 -20.27 -8.65 -12.35
N GLU A 172 -19.02 -8.20 -12.45
CA GLU A 172 -18.42 -7.30 -11.48
C GLU A 172 -18.84 -5.85 -11.72
N ALA A 173 -18.89 -5.43 -13.00
CA ALA A 173 -19.23 -4.08 -13.40
C ALA A 173 -20.68 -3.68 -13.05
N SER A 174 -21.57 -4.66 -12.89
CA SER A 174 -22.96 -4.48 -12.49
C SER A 174 -23.18 -4.31 -10.98
N LYS A 175 -22.15 -4.58 -10.15
CA LYS A 175 -22.19 -4.44 -8.69
C LYS A 175 -22.17 -2.99 -8.25
N ILE A 176 -22.76 -2.72 -7.10
CA ILE A 176 -22.80 -1.39 -6.48
C ILE A 176 -21.53 -1.18 -5.63
N ALA A 177 -20.82 -0.08 -5.88
CA ALA A 177 -19.72 0.34 -5.03
C ALA A 177 -20.29 1.08 -3.80
N PRO A 178 -20.04 0.60 -2.57
CA PRO A 178 -20.44 1.31 -1.36
C PRO A 178 -19.64 2.62 -1.24
N GLY A 179 -20.31 3.68 -0.77
CA GLY A 179 -19.79 5.05 -0.79
C GLY A 179 -20.50 5.89 -1.86
N PRO A 180 -20.09 5.80 -3.14
CA PRO A 180 -20.77 6.52 -4.23
C PRO A 180 -22.21 6.04 -4.47
N ASN A 181 -22.56 4.82 -4.02
CA ASN A 181 -23.85 4.17 -4.23
C ASN A 181 -24.25 4.09 -5.72
N ARG A 182 -23.28 3.77 -6.58
CA ARG A 182 -23.42 3.64 -8.03
C ARG A 182 -22.88 2.30 -8.50
N LYS A 183 -23.34 1.82 -9.64
CA LYS A 183 -22.78 0.62 -10.25
C LYS A 183 -21.34 0.89 -10.69
N VAL A 184 -20.48 -0.11 -10.63
CA VAL A 184 -19.09 0.02 -11.08
C VAL A 184 -19.00 0.51 -12.53
N ARG A 185 -19.86 0.02 -13.44
CA ARG A 185 -19.92 0.51 -14.83
C ARG A 185 -20.29 2.00 -14.93
N GLU A 186 -21.10 2.53 -14.02
CA GLU A 186 -21.45 3.96 -13.99
C GLU A 186 -20.26 4.80 -13.52
N LEU A 187 -19.43 4.25 -12.63
CA LEU A 187 -18.17 4.88 -12.23
C LEU A 187 -17.16 4.90 -13.39
N LEU A 188 -17.04 3.80 -14.15
CA LEU A 188 -16.22 3.76 -15.37
C LEU A 188 -16.74 4.75 -16.42
N TRP A 189 -18.07 4.83 -16.59
CA TRP A 189 -18.69 5.77 -17.52
C TRP A 189 -18.42 7.23 -17.13
N GLY A 190 -18.46 7.53 -15.82
CA GLY A 190 -18.05 8.82 -15.29
C GLY A 190 -16.57 9.11 -15.48
N ALA A 191 -15.69 8.10 -15.32
CA ALA A 191 -14.26 8.21 -15.59
C ALA A 191 -13.93 8.50 -17.06
N ALA A 192 -14.85 8.15 -17.97
CA ALA A 192 -14.76 8.40 -19.41
C ALA A 192 -15.41 9.74 -19.85
N SER A 193 -15.84 10.62 -18.94
CA SER A 193 -16.29 11.97 -19.33
C SER A 193 -15.10 12.83 -19.79
N ALA A 194 -15.37 13.78 -20.69
CA ALA A 194 -14.34 14.65 -21.27
C ALA A 194 -13.46 15.31 -20.20
N ASP A 195 -14.05 16.05 -19.26
CA ASP A 195 -13.29 16.76 -18.22
C ASP A 195 -12.51 15.81 -17.30
N ARG A 196 -13.13 14.71 -16.88
CA ARG A 196 -12.50 13.77 -15.94
C ARG A 196 -11.32 13.04 -16.57
N LEU A 197 -11.43 12.74 -17.85
CA LEU A 197 -10.37 12.11 -18.63
C LEU A 197 -9.18 13.06 -18.77
N GLU A 198 -9.40 14.34 -19.02
CA GLU A 198 -8.32 15.33 -19.10
C GLU A 198 -7.55 15.46 -17.79
N TRP A 199 -8.24 15.41 -16.65
CA TRP A 199 -7.57 15.37 -15.34
C TRP A 199 -6.73 14.11 -15.13
N TYR A 200 -7.14 12.94 -15.65
CA TYR A 200 -6.31 11.74 -15.63
C TYR A 200 -5.07 11.90 -16.52
N LEU A 201 -5.23 12.46 -17.72
CA LEU A 201 -4.13 12.66 -18.67
C LEU A 201 -3.10 13.69 -18.18
N ASN A 202 -3.50 14.62 -17.30
CA ASN A 202 -2.53 15.48 -16.63
C ASN A 202 -1.44 14.71 -15.86
N ASN A 203 -1.72 13.53 -15.31
CA ASN A 203 -0.66 12.72 -14.69
C ASN A 203 0.35 12.23 -15.74
N THR A 204 -0.11 11.87 -16.94
CA THR A 204 0.78 11.51 -18.05
C THR A 204 1.59 12.72 -18.53
N ARG A 205 0.95 13.89 -18.71
CA ARG A 205 1.63 15.14 -19.09
C ARG A 205 2.70 15.54 -18.08
N ALA A 206 2.35 15.57 -16.78
CA ALA A 206 3.27 15.88 -15.69
C ALA A 206 4.50 14.97 -15.71
N ARG A 207 4.31 13.67 -15.95
CA ARG A 207 5.41 12.71 -16.06
C ARG A 207 6.31 12.94 -17.27
N HIS A 208 5.83 13.54 -18.36
CA HIS A 208 6.71 13.89 -19.49
C HIS A 208 7.41 15.25 -19.29
N CYS A 209 6.88 16.12 -18.43
CA CYS A 209 7.54 17.37 -18.02
C CYS A 209 8.66 17.15 -16.99
N MET A 210 8.63 16.05 -16.24
CA MET A 210 9.65 15.75 -15.23
C MET A 210 10.93 15.18 -15.86
N LYS A 211 12.08 15.48 -15.23
CA LYS A 211 13.37 14.86 -15.58
C LYS A 211 13.34 13.35 -15.36
N SER A 212 14.06 12.61 -16.21
CA SER A 212 14.09 11.14 -16.14
C SER A 212 14.54 10.59 -14.78
N SER A 213 15.48 11.27 -14.12
CA SER A 213 15.95 10.92 -12.77
C SER A 213 14.85 10.96 -11.71
N HIS A 214 13.87 11.87 -11.85
CA HIS A 214 12.81 12.06 -10.87
C HIS A 214 11.77 10.94 -10.91
N HIS A 215 11.57 10.27 -12.05
CA HIS A 215 10.58 9.18 -12.15
C HIS A 215 10.91 8.01 -11.23
N SER A 216 12.20 7.73 -10.99
CA SER A 216 12.63 6.68 -10.07
C SER A 216 12.18 6.92 -8.62
N MET A 217 11.91 8.18 -8.27
CA MET A 217 11.42 8.61 -6.96
C MET A 217 9.89 8.62 -6.88
N LEU A 218 9.19 8.59 -8.01
CA LEU A 218 7.73 8.57 -8.03
C LEU A 218 7.21 7.18 -7.70
N HIS A 219 6.29 7.11 -6.77
CA HIS A 219 5.49 5.92 -6.58
C HIS A 219 4.47 5.75 -7.72
N VAL A 220 3.96 4.53 -7.88
CA VAL A 220 2.88 4.24 -8.83
C VAL A 220 1.57 4.79 -8.24
N GLY A 221 1.09 5.92 -8.78
CA GLY A 221 -0.06 6.66 -8.27
C GLY A 221 0.05 7.01 -6.78
N THR A 222 -1.07 6.99 -6.07
CA THR A 222 -1.14 7.20 -4.60
C THR A 222 -0.78 5.98 -3.76
N SER A 223 -0.13 4.94 -4.32
CA SER A 223 0.21 3.72 -3.56
C SER A 223 1.00 4.00 -2.26
N SER A 224 1.81 5.05 -2.25
CA SER A 224 2.50 5.54 -1.05
C SER A 224 1.56 6.17 -0.02
N ASN A 225 0.59 6.97 -0.48
CA ASN A 225 -0.48 7.55 0.35
C ASN A 225 -1.34 6.44 0.97
N GLU A 226 -1.65 5.39 0.21
CA GLU A 226 -2.45 4.26 0.68
C GLU A 226 -1.73 3.38 1.70
N ALA A 227 -0.41 3.21 1.53
CA ALA A 227 0.42 2.63 2.57
C ALA A 227 0.36 3.49 3.84
N LEU A 228 0.42 4.82 3.71
CA LEU A 228 0.29 5.75 4.83
C LEU A 228 -1.08 5.66 5.51
N HIS A 229 -2.19 5.63 4.77
CA HIS A 229 -3.54 5.43 5.33
C HIS A 229 -3.64 4.14 6.13
N ARG A 230 -3.07 3.03 5.63
CA ARG A 230 -3.05 1.76 6.39
C ARG A 230 -2.23 1.85 7.67
N GLU A 231 -1.10 2.55 7.64
CA GLU A 231 -0.26 2.77 8.83
C GLU A 231 -0.98 3.63 9.87
N ILE A 232 -1.58 4.75 9.44
CA ILE A 232 -2.39 5.62 10.31
C ILE A 232 -3.53 4.81 10.93
N ASN A 233 -4.31 4.09 10.12
CA ASN A 233 -5.41 3.25 10.62
C ASN A 233 -4.94 2.18 11.61
N ALA A 234 -3.74 1.62 11.43
CA ALA A 234 -3.18 0.68 12.40
C ALA A 234 -2.84 1.35 13.74
N TRP A 235 -2.31 2.57 13.73
CA TRP A 235 -1.97 3.34 14.94
C TRP A 235 -3.20 3.80 15.72
N PHE A 236 -4.30 4.08 15.02
CA PHE A 236 -5.54 4.54 15.63
C PHE A 236 -6.60 3.43 15.81
N ARG A 237 -6.29 2.17 15.47
CA ARG A 237 -7.27 1.06 15.48
C ARG A 237 -8.03 0.89 16.80
N GLU A 238 -7.36 1.11 17.92
CA GLU A 238 -7.94 0.95 19.27
C GLU A 238 -8.41 2.28 19.87
N THR A 239 -8.23 3.40 19.16
CA THR A 239 -8.63 4.74 19.64
C THR A 239 -10.04 5.05 19.16
N GLN A 240 -11.03 5.01 20.04
CA GLN A 240 -12.42 5.35 19.70
C GLN A 240 -12.67 6.86 19.67
N GLN A 241 -12.07 7.60 20.60
CA GLN A 241 -12.16 9.06 20.68
C GLN A 241 -10.79 9.62 21.04
N ILE A 242 -10.47 10.80 20.52
CA ILE A 242 -9.21 11.47 20.79
C ILE A 242 -9.44 12.98 20.85
N HIS A 243 -8.86 13.63 21.85
CA HIS A 243 -8.87 15.09 21.92
C HIS A 243 -8.05 15.68 20.76
N GLN A 244 -8.49 16.80 20.18
CA GLN A 244 -7.85 17.39 19.00
C GLN A 244 -6.36 17.71 19.23
N ALA A 245 -5.99 18.20 20.42
CA ALA A 245 -4.59 18.46 20.77
C ALA A 245 -3.74 17.17 20.76
N THR A 246 -4.28 16.06 21.27
CA THR A 246 -3.62 14.76 21.26
C THR A 246 -3.50 14.20 19.84
N LEU A 247 -4.51 14.42 18.99
CA LEU A 247 -4.45 14.06 17.57
C LEU A 247 -3.32 14.83 16.87
N LYS A 248 -3.25 16.15 17.05
CA LYS A 248 -2.17 16.98 16.49
C LYS A 248 -0.79 16.48 16.91
N LEU A 249 -0.60 16.18 18.21
CA LEU A 249 0.67 15.63 18.70
C LEU A 249 1.00 14.27 18.09
N LYS A 250 0.03 13.35 17.99
CA LYS A 250 0.25 12.04 17.37
C LYS A 250 0.61 12.15 15.89
N LEU A 251 -0.06 13.02 15.13
CA LEU A 251 0.25 13.26 13.72
C LEU A 251 1.65 13.88 13.55
N PHE A 252 2.04 14.80 14.44
CA PHE A 252 3.39 15.36 14.46
C PHE A 252 4.47 14.29 14.70
N ILE A 253 4.27 13.42 15.69
CA ILE A 253 5.18 12.30 15.97
C ILE A 253 5.27 11.37 14.75
N LEU A 254 4.13 11.06 14.12
CA LEU A 254 4.07 10.24 12.90
C LEU A 254 4.86 10.86 11.75
N GLN A 255 4.59 12.14 11.45
CA GLN A 255 5.29 12.89 10.41
C GLN A 255 6.79 12.89 10.67
N HIS A 256 7.22 13.21 11.88
CA HIS A 256 8.63 13.27 12.26
C HIS A 256 9.30 11.89 12.14
N ALA A 257 8.65 10.83 12.62
CA ALA A 257 9.14 9.46 12.50
C ALA A 257 9.31 9.03 11.03
N LYS A 258 8.35 9.36 10.15
CA LYS A 258 8.44 9.07 8.71
C LYS A 258 9.58 9.84 8.06
N LEU A 259 9.66 11.14 8.32
CA LEU A 259 10.68 12.02 7.74
C LEU A 259 12.09 11.63 8.19
N LEU A 260 12.31 11.40 9.49
CA LEU A 260 13.59 10.97 10.04
C LEU A 260 14.05 9.62 9.45
N SER A 261 13.13 8.66 9.37
CA SER A 261 13.43 7.35 8.79
C SER A 261 13.80 7.45 7.31
N HIS A 262 13.09 8.27 6.55
CA HIS A 262 13.36 8.48 5.13
C HIS A 262 14.70 9.20 4.93
N ASN A 263 14.97 10.26 5.69
CA ASN A 263 16.22 11.01 5.67
C ASN A 263 17.42 10.08 6.00
N ALA A 264 17.34 9.32 7.09
CA ALA A 264 18.39 8.36 7.47
C ALA A 264 18.61 7.27 6.41
N ALA A 265 17.55 6.84 5.71
CA ALA A 265 17.64 5.88 4.61
C ALA A 265 18.24 6.49 3.32
N MET A 266 18.08 7.80 3.09
CA MET A 266 18.68 8.50 1.94
C MET A 266 20.21 8.56 2.04
N TYR A 267 20.74 8.83 3.23
CA TYR A 267 22.19 8.99 3.43
C TYR A 267 22.95 7.66 3.59
N HIS A 268 22.24 6.55 3.86
CA HIS A 268 22.87 5.27 4.11
C HIS A 268 22.22 4.14 3.29
N HIS A 269 22.94 3.66 2.28
CA HIS A 269 22.45 2.61 1.38
C HIS A 269 22.02 1.34 2.15
N THR A 270 22.76 0.95 3.18
CA THR A 270 22.43 -0.22 4.02
C THR A 270 21.12 -0.01 4.79
N SER A 271 20.90 1.19 5.35
CA SER A 271 19.65 1.54 6.05
C SER A 271 18.43 1.47 5.12
N SER A 272 18.59 1.85 3.85
CA SER A 272 17.51 1.81 2.85
C SER A 272 16.94 0.41 2.57
N GLN A 273 17.68 -0.65 2.92
CA GLN A 273 17.27 -2.05 2.75
C GLN A 273 16.42 -2.58 3.93
N HIS A 274 16.44 -1.88 5.06
CA HIS A 274 15.73 -2.29 6.27
C HIS A 274 14.29 -1.75 6.33
N SER A 275 13.51 -2.28 7.28
CA SER A 275 12.16 -1.77 7.55
C SER A 275 12.23 -0.37 8.16
N GLN A 276 11.22 0.47 7.92
CA GLN A 276 11.16 1.82 8.49
C GLN A 276 11.31 1.82 10.02
N ALA A 277 10.67 0.87 10.73
CA ALA A 277 10.80 0.75 12.18
C ALA A 277 12.24 0.46 12.62
N THR A 278 12.97 -0.36 11.85
CA THR A 278 14.39 -0.65 12.11
C THR A 278 15.26 0.59 11.86
N VAL A 279 15.01 1.31 10.77
CA VAL A 279 15.75 2.54 10.45
C VAL A 279 15.50 3.60 11.51
N LEU A 280 14.25 3.81 11.91
CA LEU A 280 13.89 4.73 12.98
C LEU A 280 14.57 4.36 14.29
N ALA A 281 14.48 3.09 14.70
CA ALA A 281 15.13 2.63 15.93
C ALA A 281 16.63 2.89 15.89
N ARG A 282 17.29 2.69 14.74
CA ARG A 282 18.73 2.98 14.58
C ARG A 282 19.05 4.47 14.55
N ALA A 283 18.21 5.30 13.92
CA ALA A 283 18.42 6.74 13.81
C ALA A 283 18.13 7.47 15.13
N ALA A 284 17.18 6.99 15.93
CA ALA A 284 16.76 7.61 17.18
C ALA A 284 17.40 7.00 18.43
N SER A 285 18.07 5.84 18.33
CA SER A 285 18.81 5.27 19.45
C SER A 285 20.21 5.86 19.52
N LEU A 286 20.70 6.05 20.74
CA LEU A 286 22.12 6.22 20.96
C LEU A 286 22.84 5.01 20.35
N PRO A 287 24.00 5.23 19.68
CA PRO A 287 24.82 4.12 19.25
C PRO A 287 25.05 3.22 20.47
N ALA A 288 24.56 1.99 20.40
CA ALA A 288 24.76 1.06 21.50
C ALA A 288 26.27 0.83 21.76
N TRP A 289 27.10 1.19 20.77
CA TRP A 289 28.53 0.97 20.69
C TRP A 289 29.19 2.25 20.17
N THR A 290 30.22 2.73 20.85
CA THR A 290 31.13 3.73 20.29
C THR A 290 31.98 3.12 19.18
N LEU A 291 32.55 3.95 18.30
CA LEU A 291 33.47 3.47 17.24
C LEU A 291 34.64 2.66 17.82
N GLN A 292 35.10 3.03 19.01
CA GLN A 292 36.17 2.34 19.74
C GLN A 292 35.71 0.98 20.27
N GLN A 293 34.49 0.90 20.84
CA GLN A 293 33.89 -0.37 21.28
C GLN A 293 33.63 -1.31 20.10
N TRP A 294 33.17 -0.79 18.96
CA TRP A 294 32.97 -1.57 17.73
C TRP A 294 34.28 -2.12 17.17
N ARG A 295 35.32 -1.29 17.10
CA ARG A 295 36.65 -1.72 16.63
C ARG A 295 37.32 -2.72 17.58
N ALA A 296 37.07 -2.62 18.88
CA ALA A 296 37.58 -3.59 19.86
C ALA A 296 36.88 -4.96 19.74
N TRP A 297 35.59 -4.98 19.40
CA TRP A 297 34.82 -6.22 19.26
C TRP A 297 34.95 -6.90 17.89
N CYS A 298 35.12 -6.14 16.80
CA CYS A 298 35.25 -6.72 15.46
C CYS A 298 36.32 -7.84 15.35
N PRO A 299 37.51 -7.72 15.98
CA PRO A 299 38.51 -8.80 16.04
C PRO A 299 38.02 -10.09 16.73
N GLU A 300 37.11 -10.01 17.71
CA GLU A 300 36.60 -11.20 18.42
C GLU A 300 35.81 -12.14 17.50
N LYS A 301 35.26 -11.63 16.38
CA LYS A 301 34.56 -12.45 15.39
C LYS A 301 35.44 -13.03 14.29
N THR A 302 36.59 -12.41 14.00
CA THR A 302 37.52 -12.90 12.97
C THR A 302 38.32 -14.13 13.44
N LEU A 303 38.39 -14.36 14.76
CA LEU A 303 39.13 -15.47 15.39
C LEU A 303 38.30 -16.74 15.64
N GLY A 304 37.06 -16.83 15.14
CA GLY A 304 36.21 -18.03 15.31
C GLY A 304 35.73 -18.30 16.74
N THR A 305 36.11 -17.46 17.70
CA THR A 305 35.62 -17.49 19.07
C THR A 305 34.19 -16.97 19.11
N ILE A 306 33.24 -17.86 19.43
CA ILE A 306 31.85 -17.47 19.71
C ILE A 306 31.90 -16.52 20.91
N PRO A 307 31.42 -15.27 20.79
CA PRO A 307 31.43 -14.34 21.90
C PRO A 307 30.65 -14.94 23.07
N PRO A 308 31.12 -14.79 24.33
CA PRO A 308 30.35 -15.22 25.48
C PRO A 308 28.99 -14.54 25.45
N LYS A 309 27.95 -15.32 25.75
CA LYS A 309 26.57 -14.86 25.71
C LYS A 309 26.43 -13.65 26.65
N ALA A 310 25.95 -12.53 26.12
CA ALA A 310 25.81 -11.31 26.89
C ALA A 310 24.98 -11.54 28.18
N ASP A 311 25.52 -11.11 29.32
CA ASP A 311 24.86 -11.21 30.62
C ASP A 311 23.77 -10.14 30.71
N LEU A 312 22.58 -10.49 30.22
CA LEU A 312 21.41 -9.62 30.25
C LEU A 312 20.69 -9.80 31.61
N PRO A 313 20.25 -8.71 32.27
CA PRO A 313 19.51 -8.79 33.55
C PRO A 313 18.31 -9.74 33.49
N LEU A 314 17.60 -9.73 32.36
CA LEU A 314 16.46 -10.61 32.08
C LEU A 314 16.84 -12.10 32.01
N HIS A 315 18.10 -12.45 31.76
CA HIS A 315 18.54 -13.84 31.73
C HIS A 315 18.53 -14.46 33.14
N ARG A 316 19.00 -13.70 34.13
CA ARG A 316 19.00 -14.09 35.54
C ARG A 316 17.58 -14.21 36.09
N GLU A 317 16.71 -13.27 35.73
CA GLU A 317 15.28 -13.36 36.09
C GLU A 317 14.60 -14.59 35.48
N ARG A 318 14.89 -14.92 34.21
CA ARG A 318 14.33 -16.12 33.57
C ARG A 318 14.85 -17.40 34.21
N GLN A 319 16.12 -17.46 34.60
CA GLN A 319 16.67 -18.62 35.32
C GLN A 319 16.00 -18.80 36.68
N SER A 320 15.83 -17.70 37.44
CA SER A 320 15.10 -17.72 38.72
C SER A 320 13.64 -18.15 38.55
N GLN A 321 12.96 -17.69 37.50
CA GLN A 321 11.59 -18.12 37.20
C GLN A 321 11.52 -19.60 36.81
N GLN A 322 12.50 -20.09 36.04
CA GLN A 322 12.57 -21.49 35.62
C GLN A 322 12.86 -22.42 36.81
N GLU A 323 13.69 -21.99 37.76
CA GLU A 323 13.89 -22.68 39.04
C GLU A 323 12.60 -22.69 39.85
N LYS A 324 11.92 -21.55 40.03
CA LYS A 324 10.63 -21.49 40.74
C LYS A 324 9.58 -22.44 40.16
N VAL A 325 9.51 -22.58 38.83
CA VAL A 325 8.61 -23.53 38.16
C VAL A 325 9.02 -24.97 38.43
N ARG A 326 10.32 -25.31 38.35
CA ARG A 326 10.82 -26.65 38.70
C ARG A 326 10.55 -27.01 40.16
N THR A 327 10.72 -26.07 41.09
CA THR A 327 10.45 -26.30 42.52
C THR A 327 8.96 -26.49 42.76
N ALA A 328 8.10 -25.72 42.09
CA ALA A 328 6.64 -25.88 42.17
C ALA A 328 6.15 -27.22 41.60
N GLU A 329 6.73 -27.69 40.49
CA GLU A 329 6.44 -29.02 39.91
C GLU A 329 6.88 -30.15 40.85
N SER A 330 8.01 -30.00 41.55
CA SER A 330 8.48 -30.98 42.54
C SER A 330 7.64 -31.01 43.84
N GLN A 331 7.01 -29.89 44.21
CA GLN A 331 6.15 -29.79 45.40
C GLN A 331 4.68 -30.17 45.11
N GLY A 332 4.23 -30.11 43.86
CA GLY A 332 2.86 -30.48 43.44
C GLY A 332 2.52 -31.98 43.46
N SER A 333 3.50 -32.87 43.72
CA SER A 333 3.29 -34.33 43.72
C SER A 333 2.65 -34.89 45.01
N ARG A 334 2.36 -34.07 46.02
CA ARG A 334 1.79 -34.54 47.30
C ARG A 334 0.67 -33.65 47.82
N GLN A 335 -0.45 -33.55 47.11
CA GLN A 335 -1.72 -33.19 47.75
C GLN A 335 -2.95 -33.62 46.92
N GLY A 336 -3.67 -34.61 47.46
CA GLY A 336 -5.13 -34.61 47.58
C GLY A 336 -5.97 -34.64 46.31
N LYS A 337 -6.55 -35.81 46.01
CA LYS A 337 -7.83 -35.93 45.31
C LYS A 337 -8.88 -35.06 46.02
N LEU A 338 -9.36 -34.01 45.35
CA LEU A 338 -10.64 -33.38 45.67
C LEU A 338 -11.51 -33.36 44.42
N THR A 339 -12.58 -34.15 44.50
CA THR A 339 -13.69 -34.20 43.56
C THR A 339 -14.49 -32.89 43.63
N GLY A 340 -14.31 -32.03 42.64
CA GLY A 340 -15.15 -30.85 42.43
C GLY A 340 -15.19 -30.53 40.95
N LYS A 341 -16.40 -30.43 40.37
CA LYS A 341 -16.61 -30.05 38.97
C LYS A 341 -16.10 -28.63 38.74
N VAL A 342 -14.87 -28.49 38.25
CA VAL A 342 -14.31 -27.21 37.80
C VAL A 342 -14.90 -26.89 36.42
N LYS A 343 -15.51 -25.71 36.29
CA LYS A 343 -15.98 -25.19 34.99
C LYS A 343 -14.78 -24.97 34.07
N ARG A 344 -14.83 -25.55 32.87
CA ARG A 344 -13.80 -25.43 31.84
C ARG A 344 -13.67 -23.98 31.39
N THR A 345 -12.48 -23.42 31.53
CA THR A 345 -12.09 -22.12 30.96
C THR A 345 -10.94 -22.31 29.96
N PRO A 346 -10.73 -21.38 29.01
CA PRO A 346 -9.64 -21.47 28.02
C PRO A 346 -8.22 -21.60 28.62
N PHE A 347 -8.07 -21.34 29.91
CA PHE A 347 -6.81 -21.41 30.66
C PHE A 347 -6.59 -22.74 31.40
N SER A 348 -7.59 -23.63 31.44
CA SER A 348 -7.53 -24.94 32.14
C SER A 348 -7.45 -26.14 31.19
N LEU A 349 -7.32 -25.92 29.88
CA LEU A 349 -7.07 -26.98 28.89
C LEU A 349 -5.56 -27.24 28.77
N GLU A 350 -5.16 -28.47 29.07
CA GLU A 350 -3.80 -28.96 28.82
C GLU A 350 -3.52 -28.89 27.31
N ARG A 351 -2.60 -27.99 26.91
CA ARG A 351 -2.28 -27.73 25.50
C ARG A 351 -1.43 -28.87 24.94
N ARG A 352 -2.08 -29.87 24.35
CA ARG A 352 -1.41 -31.02 23.71
C ARG A 352 -0.65 -30.67 22.42
N GLN A 353 -0.72 -29.44 21.91
CA GLN A 353 0.01 -29.01 20.71
C GLN A 353 0.52 -27.57 20.84
N GLY A 354 1.79 -27.37 20.49
CA GLY A 354 2.44 -26.05 20.47
C GLY A 354 1.77 -25.09 19.49
N LEU A 355 1.75 -23.81 19.85
CA LEU A 355 1.21 -22.71 19.03
C LEU A 355 1.85 -22.71 17.63
N ARG A 356 1.05 -23.02 16.60
CA ARG A 356 1.43 -22.84 15.20
C ARG A 356 0.99 -21.46 14.73
N ARG A 357 1.91 -20.68 14.13
CA ARG A 357 1.55 -19.48 13.37
C ARG A 357 0.72 -19.89 12.15
N GLY A 358 -0.41 -19.21 11.92
CA GLY A 358 -1.19 -19.38 10.70
C GLY A 358 -0.32 -19.11 9.46
N GLY A 359 -0.31 -20.06 8.52
CA GLY A 359 0.34 -19.89 7.21
C GLY A 359 1.49 -20.84 6.86
N VAL A 360 1.93 -21.73 7.75
CA VAL A 360 3.00 -22.70 7.44
C VAL A 360 2.40 -24.05 7.05
N ARG A 361 2.52 -24.44 5.78
CA ARG A 361 2.15 -25.80 5.32
C ARG A 361 3.12 -26.83 5.93
N PRO A 362 2.64 -28.04 6.31
CA PRO A 362 3.52 -29.07 6.84
C PRO A 362 4.49 -29.57 5.76
N THR A 363 5.79 -29.52 6.04
CA THR A 363 6.78 -30.33 5.33
C THR A 363 6.52 -31.79 5.68
N ILE A 364 6.18 -32.58 4.67
CA ILE A 364 6.01 -34.03 4.81
C ILE A 364 7.40 -34.63 5.03
N HIS A 365 7.70 -35.01 6.26
CA HIS A 365 8.81 -35.94 6.52
C HIS A 365 8.40 -37.32 6.00
N LYS A 366 9.14 -37.83 5.00
CA LYS A 366 9.05 -39.21 4.55
C LYS A 366 9.30 -40.13 5.76
N ARG A 367 8.34 -41.02 6.04
CA ARG A 367 8.54 -42.15 6.95
C ARG A 367 9.58 -43.10 6.35
N PRO A 368 10.50 -43.67 7.16
CA PRO A 368 11.40 -44.71 6.68
C PRO A 368 10.62 -46.00 6.44
N ALA A 369 11.06 -46.74 5.42
CA ALA A 369 10.54 -48.04 5.03
C ALA A 369 10.72 -49.07 6.16
N ALA A 370 9.67 -49.82 6.46
CA ALA A 370 9.75 -51.04 7.26
C ALA A 370 9.40 -52.23 6.37
N ALA A 371 10.31 -53.20 6.37
CA ALA A 371 10.33 -54.38 5.52
C ALA A 371 9.27 -55.43 5.90
N GLU A 372 8.85 -56.13 4.85
CA GLU A 372 8.35 -57.51 4.70
C GLU A 372 7.86 -58.30 5.93
N LYS A 373 6.68 -58.91 5.75
CA LYS A 373 6.53 -60.36 5.95
C LYS A 373 5.44 -60.95 5.03
N THR A 374 5.86 -62.02 4.36
CA THR A 374 5.20 -62.96 3.45
C THR A 374 4.07 -63.80 4.05
N SER A 375 3.02 -64.09 3.28
CA SER A 375 2.35 -65.42 3.10
C SER A 375 1.16 -65.25 2.13
N ARG A 376 1.22 -65.79 0.90
CA ARG A 376 0.73 -67.11 0.40
C ARG A 376 -0.80 -67.32 0.39
N GLY A 377 -1.34 -67.62 -0.81
CA GLY A 377 -2.65 -68.21 -1.13
C GLY A 377 -3.42 -67.36 -2.15
N ALA A 378 -3.47 -67.64 -3.47
CA ALA A 378 -3.98 -68.78 -4.26
C ALA A 378 -5.54 -68.87 -4.35
N CYS A 379 -6.01 -69.24 -5.56
CA CYS A 379 -7.38 -69.42 -6.11
C CYS A 379 -8.03 -68.14 -6.72
N SER A 380 -8.10 -67.98 -8.05
CA SER A 380 -9.08 -68.55 -9.02
C SER A 380 -10.53 -68.19 -8.63
N SER A 381 -11.28 -67.39 -9.40
CA SER A 381 -11.69 -67.59 -10.80
C SER A 381 -12.16 -66.26 -11.41
#